data_AF-A0A7C5NDZ0-F1
#
_entry.id   AF-A0A7C5NDZ0-F1
#
_cell.length_a   1.000
_cell.length_b   1.000
_cell.length_c   1.000
_cell.angle_alpha   90.00
_cell.angle_beta   90.00
_cell.angle_gamma   90.00
#
_symmetry.space_group_name_H-M   'P 1'
#
loop_
_entity.id
_entity.type
_entity.pdbx_description
1 polymer ?
#
loop_
_entity_poly.entity_id
_entity_poly.type
_entity_poly.pdbx_seq_one_letter_code
_entity_poly.pdbx_strand_id
1 'polypeptide(L)'
;SDTIEYVKEREAFGRPIAKFQNTRFELVACATEVEVGRAFLDRLIAEHAGGAHLVRECSMAKLWQTEMAQRVIDRCLQLFGGYGYMLEYPVSRAFMDARVARIYAGTNEIMKVIIAKQMGL
;
A
#
# COMPACT_ATOMS: atom_id res chain seq x y z
N SER A 1 -3.75 14.72 -9.39
CA SER A 1 -4.23 13.50 -10.04
C SER A 1 -3.69 12.28 -9.31
N ASP A 2 -4.44 11.19 -9.32
CA ASP A 2 -3.93 9.88 -8.90
C ASP A 2 -3.11 9.23 -10.03
N THR A 3 -2.47 8.08 -9.78
CA THR A 3 -1.64 7.40 -10.77
C THR A 3 -2.43 6.94 -12.00
N ILE A 4 -3.70 6.56 -11.85
CA ILE A 4 -4.53 6.04 -12.96
C ILE A 4 -4.83 7.18 -13.94
N GLU A 5 -5.18 8.35 -13.44
CA GLU A 5 -5.38 9.55 -14.24
C GLU A 5 -4.09 9.94 -14.97
N TYR A 6 -2.96 10.01 -14.24
CA TYR A 6 -1.67 10.35 -14.84
C TYR A 6 -1.28 9.43 -15.99
N VAL A 7 -1.42 8.11 -15.85
CA VAL A 7 -1.02 7.17 -16.92
C VAL A 7 -1.93 7.24 -18.15
N LYS A 8 -3.16 7.75 -18.00
CA LYS A 8 -4.11 7.93 -19.11
C LYS A 8 -3.81 9.20 -19.90
N GLU A 9 -3.24 10.21 -19.26
CA GLU A 9 -2.87 11.49 -19.89
C GLU A 9 -1.44 11.49 -20.43
N ARG A 10 -0.51 10.85 -19.71
CA ARG A 10 0.89 10.83 -20.10
C ARG A 10 1.09 9.99 -21.35
N GLU A 11 1.60 10.61 -22.41
CA GLU A 11 1.96 9.91 -23.65
C GLU A 11 3.46 9.58 -23.73
N ALA A 12 3.75 8.41 -24.29
CA ALA A 12 5.09 8.01 -24.72
C ALA A 12 4.96 7.07 -25.92
N PHE A 13 5.90 7.15 -26.86
CA PHE A 13 5.87 6.35 -28.10
C PHE A 13 4.53 6.44 -28.85
N GLY A 14 3.95 7.65 -28.90
CA GLY A 14 2.74 7.96 -29.67
C GLY A 14 1.42 7.48 -29.09
N ARG A 15 1.37 7.10 -27.81
CA ARG A 15 0.11 6.74 -27.12
C ARG A 15 0.19 6.95 -25.60
N PRO A 16 -0.96 7.02 -24.92
CA PRO A 16 -0.99 7.02 -23.46
C PRO A 16 -0.27 5.82 -22.85
N ILE A 17 0.48 6.02 -21.78
CA ILE A 17 1.26 4.95 -21.15
C ILE A 17 0.36 3.87 -20.54
N ALA A 18 -0.89 4.18 -20.20
CA ALA A 18 -1.92 3.21 -19.81
C ALA A 18 -2.21 2.15 -20.89
N LYS A 19 -1.80 2.36 -22.16
CA LYS A 19 -1.98 1.38 -23.24
C LYS A 19 -0.88 0.32 -23.28
N PHE A 20 0.24 0.50 -22.57
CA PHE A 20 1.27 -0.54 -22.47
C PHE A 20 0.82 -1.66 -21.52
N GLN A 21 1.15 -2.91 -21.86
CA GLN A 21 0.80 -4.07 -21.04
C GLN A 21 1.40 -3.96 -19.63
N ASN A 22 2.69 -3.61 -19.54
CA ASN A 22 3.40 -3.47 -18.26
C ASN A 22 2.67 -2.52 -17.29
N THR A 23 2.32 -1.31 -17.75
CA THR A 23 1.59 -0.32 -16.93
C THR A 23 0.27 -0.88 -16.41
N ARG A 24 -0.48 -1.62 -17.24
CA ARG A 24 -1.72 -2.25 -16.82
C ARG A 24 -1.49 -3.35 -15.79
N PHE A 25 -0.45 -4.16 -15.97
CA PHE A 25 -0.11 -5.23 -15.03
C PHE A 25 0.30 -4.67 -13.67
N GLU A 26 1.12 -3.62 -13.64
CA GLU A 26 1.48 -2.96 -12.38
C GLU A 26 0.26 -2.38 -11.66
N LEU A 27 -0.62 -1.69 -12.38
CA LEU A 27 -1.84 -1.14 -11.79
C LEU A 27 -2.80 -2.23 -11.28
N VAL A 28 -2.94 -3.34 -12.01
CA VAL A 28 -3.75 -4.50 -11.59
C VAL A 28 -3.14 -5.16 -10.35
N ALA A 29 -1.82 -5.30 -10.29
CA ALA A 29 -1.14 -5.83 -9.10
C ALA A 29 -1.35 -4.93 -7.88
N CYS A 30 -1.20 -3.61 -8.03
CA CYS A 30 -1.49 -2.64 -6.97
C CYS A 30 -2.95 -2.73 -6.50
N ALA A 31 -3.91 -2.75 -7.43
CA ALA A 31 -5.33 -2.85 -7.09
C ALA A 31 -5.65 -4.15 -6.35
N THR A 32 -5.07 -5.27 -6.79
CA THR A 32 -5.25 -6.58 -6.15
C THR A 32 -4.72 -6.58 -4.72
N GLU A 33 -3.52 -6.03 -4.49
CA GLU A 33 -2.97 -5.90 -3.14
C GLU A 33 -3.90 -5.07 -2.24
N VAL A 34 -4.35 -3.91 -2.72
CA VAL A 34 -5.26 -3.03 -1.96
C VAL A 34 -6.56 -3.74 -1.61
N GLU A 35 -7.17 -4.48 -2.54
CA GLU A 35 -8.42 -5.19 -2.27
C GLU A 35 -8.26 -6.32 -1.24
N VAL A 36 -7.19 -7.10 -1.34
CA VAL A 36 -6.89 -8.16 -0.35
C VAL A 36 -6.67 -7.54 1.04
N GLY A 37 -5.93 -6.44 1.11
CA GLY A 37 -5.71 -5.71 2.35
C GLY A 37 -6.98 -5.16 2.95
N ARG A 38 -7.81 -4.52 2.12
CA ARG A 38 -9.09 -3.93 2.52
C ARG A 38 -10.02 -4.99 3.10
N ALA A 39 -10.20 -6.11 2.41
CA ALA A 39 -11.03 -7.21 2.88
C ALA A 39 -10.59 -7.74 4.25
N PHE A 40 -9.27 -7.87 4.49
CA PHE A 40 -8.76 -8.28 5.80
C PHE A 40 -9.05 -7.25 6.88
N LEU A 41 -8.82 -5.97 6.61
CA LEU A 41 -9.06 -4.89 7.56
C LEU A 41 -10.54 -4.72 7.89
N ASP A 42 -11.42 -4.76 6.90
CA ASP A 42 -12.86 -4.56 7.07
C ASP A 42 -13.46 -5.68 7.96
N ARG A 43 -12.99 -6.92 7.78
CA ARG A 43 -13.35 -8.03 8.68
C ARG A 43 -12.96 -7.73 10.13
N LEU A 44 -11.74 -7.24 10.37
CA LEU A 44 -11.28 -6.92 11.72
C LEU A 44 -12.04 -5.75 12.35
N ILE A 45 -12.43 -4.74 11.54
CA ILE A 45 -13.26 -3.64 12.01
C ILE A 45 -14.62 -4.17 12.50
N ALA A 46 -15.26 -5.04 11.71
CA ALA A 46 -16.55 -5.63 12.08
C ALA A 46 -16.45 -6.50 13.34
N GLU A 47 -15.44 -7.36 13.43
CA GLU A 47 -15.20 -8.20 14.61
C GLU A 47 -14.87 -7.37 15.86
N HIS A 48 -14.04 -6.34 15.73
CA HIS A 48 -13.70 -5.44 16.84
C HIS A 48 -14.93 -4.68 17.34
N ALA A 49 -15.77 -4.18 16.43
CA ALA A 49 -17.05 -3.54 16.79
C ALA A 49 -18.00 -4.50 17.51
N GLY A 50 -17.90 -5.81 17.24
CA GLY A 50 -18.59 -6.87 17.96
C GLY A 50 -17.97 -7.25 19.31
N GLY A 51 -16.90 -6.57 19.74
CA GLY A 51 -16.23 -6.82 21.02
C GLY A 51 -15.15 -7.91 20.98
N ALA A 52 -14.74 -8.38 19.79
CA ALA A 52 -13.69 -9.38 19.67
C ALA A 52 -12.33 -8.83 20.15
N HIS A 53 -11.58 -9.68 20.86
CA HIS A 53 -10.23 -9.39 21.28
C HIS A 53 -9.22 -9.85 20.21
N LEU A 54 -8.75 -8.91 19.40
CA LEU A 54 -8.02 -9.18 18.13
C LEU A 54 -6.55 -8.74 18.15
N VAL A 55 -5.84 -8.94 19.26
CA VAL A 55 -4.43 -8.48 19.36
C VAL A 55 -3.55 -9.06 18.26
N ARG A 56 -3.63 -10.36 18.02
CA ARG A 56 -2.83 -11.03 16.98
C ARG A 56 -3.17 -10.52 15.59
N GLU A 57 -4.46 -10.47 15.26
CA GLU A 57 -4.96 -10.11 13.94
C GLU A 57 -4.71 -8.63 13.63
N CYS A 58 -4.89 -7.73 14.60
CA CYS A 58 -4.57 -6.31 14.45
C CYS A 58 -3.07 -6.10 14.24
N SER A 59 -2.20 -6.86 14.93
CA SER A 59 -0.75 -6.83 14.67
C SER A 59 -0.41 -7.33 13.27
N MET A 60 -1.06 -8.40 12.78
CA MET A 60 -0.92 -8.86 11.40
C MET A 60 -1.36 -7.79 10.40
N ALA A 61 -2.49 -7.12 10.66
CA ALA A 61 -3.01 -6.06 9.81
C ALA A 61 -2.02 -4.90 9.71
N LYS A 62 -1.53 -4.39 10.85
CA LYS A 62 -0.56 -3.29 10.89
C LYS A 62 0.73 -3.65 10.14
N LEU A 63 1.26 -4.86 10.39
CA LEU A 63 2.44 -5.37 9.69
C LEU A 63 2.22 -5.38 8.17
N TRP A 64 1.18 -6.07 7.71
CA TRP A 64 0.98 -6.31 6.29
C TRP A 64 0.56 -5.05 5.53
N GLN A 65 -0.38 -4.27 6.07
CA GLN A 65 -0.90 -3.05 5.44
C GLN A 65 0.19 -2.00 5.23
N THR A 66 1.10 -1.84 6.19
CA THR A 66 2.18 -0.84 6.08
C THR A 66 3.26 -1.26 5.09
N GLU A 67 3.57 -2.55 4.97
CA GLU A 67 4.44 -3.06 3.90
C GLU A 67 3.76 -2.98 2.53
N MET A 68 2.46 -3.30 2.45
CA MET A 68 1.67 -3.20 1.23
C MET A 68 1.59 -1.76 0.73
N ALA A 69 1.26 -0.82 1.60
CA ALA A 69 1.19 0.60 1.25
C ALA A 69 2.51 1.09 0.65
N GLN A 70 3.65 0.70 1.23
CA GLN A 70 4.97 1.05 0.67
C GLN A 70 5.16 0.46 -0.73
N ARG A 71 4.85 -0.83 -0.95
CA ARG A 71 4.98 -1.47 -2.27
C ARG A 71 4.09 -0.82 -3.33
N VAL A 72 2.84 -0.53 -2.99
CA VAL A 72 1.87 0.10 -3.91
C VAL A 72 2.33 1.50 -4.28
N ILE A 73 2.71 2.31 -3.29
CA ILE A 73 3.12 3.70 -3.52
C ILE A 73 4.43 3.77 -4.31
N ASP A 74 5.38 2.87 -4.05
CA ASP A 74 6.62 2.75 -4.82
C ASP A 74 6.35 2.44 -6.30
N ARG A 75 5.50 1.44 -6.58
CA ARG A 75 5.08 1.12 -7.97
C ARG A 75 4.36 2.30 -8.61
N CYS A 76 3.49 2.98 -7.86
CA CYS A 76 2.81 4.17 -8.33
C CYS A 76 3.82 5.28 -8.69
N LEU A 77 4.80 5.56 -7.83
CA LEU A 77 5.85 6.55 -8.06
C LEU A 77 6.64 6.22 -9.33
N GLN A 78 7.01 4.94 -9.52
CA GLN A 78 7.74 4.48 -10.70
C GLN A 78 6.99 4.79 -12.01
N LEU A 79 5.65 4.72 -12.01
CA LEU A 79 4.84 5.05 -13.19
C LEU A 79 4.85 6.54 -13.55
N PHE A 80 5.16 7.43 -12.61
CA PHE A 80 5.40 8.85 -12.89
C PHE A 80 6.78 9.13 -13.50
N GLY A 81 7.71 8.16 -13.45
CA GLY A 81 9.09 8.37 -13.87
C GLY A 81 9.77 9.48 -13.07
N GLY A 82 10.55 10.34 -13.74
CA GLY A 82 11.24 11.45 -13.06
C GLY A 82 10.31 12.43 -12.36
N TYR A 83 9.08 12.60 -12.84
CA TYR A 83 8.08 13.46 -12.17
C TYR A 83 7.61 12.90 -10.83
N GLY A 84 7.74 11.59 -10.61
CA GLY A 84 7.41 10.96 -9.32
C GLY A 84 8.30 11.43 -8.17
N TYR A 85 9.46 12.01 -8.48
CA TYR A 85 10.40 12.61 -7.52
C TYR A 85 10.20 14.11 -7.31
N MET A 86 9.32 14.74 -8.08
CA MET A 86 9.05 16.18 -8.00
C MET A 86 7.94 16.44 -6.98
N LEU A 87 8.13 17.39 -6.06
CA LEU A 87 7.20 17.65 -4.94
C LEU A 87 5.85 18.24 -5.39
N GLU A 88 5.78 18.73 -6.62
CA GLU A 88 4.58 19.18 -7.31
C GLU A 88 3.61 18.02 -7.58
N TYR A 89 4.11 16.78 -7.64
CA TYR A 89 3.30 15.59 -7.82
C TYR A 89 2.98 14.94 -6.46
N PRO A 90 1.69 14.73 -6.12
CA PRO A 90 1.29 14.20 -4.81
C PRO A 90 1.90 12.85 -4.44
N VAL A 91 2.27 12.02 -5.43
CA VAL A 91 2.88 10.70 -5.22
C VAL A 91 4.24 10.79 -4.50
N SER A 92 5.00 11.85 -4.72
CA SER A 92 6.29 12.07 -4.04
C SER A 92 6.07 12.22 -2.53
N ARG A 93 5.07 13.02 -2.14
CA ARG A 93 4.68 13.19 -0.74
C ARG A 93 4.14 11.89 -0.15
N ALA A 94 3.26 11.20 -0.87
CA ALA A 94 2.72 9.92 -0.42
C ALA A 94 3.84 8.89 -0.14
N PHE A 95 4.88 8.85 -0.97
CA PHE A 95 6.04 7.97 -0.76
C PHE A 95 6.81 8.29 0.52
N MET A 96 7.05 9.58 0.79
CA MET A 96 7.71 10.01 2.03
C MET A 96 6.85 9.71 3.26
N ASP A 97 5.55 10.02 3.20
CA ASP A 97 4.62 9.86 4.32
C ASP A 97 4.37 8.37 4.64
N ALA A 98 4.31 7.50 3.63
CA ALA A 98 4.12 6.07 3.85
C ALA A 98 5.27 5.42 4.63
N ARG A 99 6.49 5.96 4.51
CA ARG A 99 7.69 5.36 5.09
C ARG A 99 7.60 5.24 6.60
N VAL A 100 7.04 6.24 7.29
CA VAL A 100 6.98 6.27 8.75
C VAL A 100 5.96 5.27 9.32
N ALA A 101 4.98 4.82 8.53
CA ALA A 101 3.94 3.92 9.00
C ALA A 101 4.49 2.55 9.47
N ARG A 102 5.64 2.13 8.93
CA ARG A 102 6.36 0.93 9.38
C ARG A 102 7.08 1.10 10.73
N ILE A 103 7.12 2.31 11.27
CA ILE A 103 7.90 2.69 12.47
C ILE A 103 6.98 3.04 13.64
N TYR A 104 6.03 3.96 13.46
CA TYR A 104 5.17 4.39 14.56
C TYR A 104 4.19 3.29 15.01
N ALA A 105 3.53 3.50 16.15
CA ALA A 105 2.54 2.58 16.72
C ALA A 105 3.05 1.13 16.88
N GLY A 106 4.37 1.01 17.13
CA GLY A 106 5.11 -0.24 17.13
C GLY A 106 5.68 -0.57 15.74
N THR A 107 6.99 -0.78 15.66
CA THR A 107 7.64 -1.13 14.39
C THR A 107 7.10 -2.46 13.85
N ASN A 108 7.31 -2.72 12.57
CA ASN A 108 6.91 -3.99 11.96
C ASN A 108 7.60 -5.20 12.63
N GLU A 109 8.81 -5.02 13.16
CA GLU A 109 9.51 -6.03 13.95
C GLU A 109 8.81 -6.29 15.29
N ILE A 110 8.33 -5.24 15.95
CA ILE A 110 7.53 -5.40 17.17
C ILE A 110 6.21 -6.12 16.88
N MET A 111 5.56 -5.85 15.74
CA MET A 111 4.37 -6.62 15.35
C MET A 111 4.70 -8.10 15.19
N LYS A 112 5.84 -8.45 14.57
CA LYS A 112 6.28 -9.85 14.45
C LYS A 112 6.51 -10.50 15.82
N VAL A 113 7.10 -9.78 16.78
CA VAL A 113 7.28 -10.26 18.16
C VAL A 113 5.93 -10.54 18.84
N ILE A 114 4.97 -9.62 18.71
CA ILE A 114 3.62 -9.80 19.28
C ILE A 114 2.94 -11.01 18.65
N ILE A 115 2.99 -11.13 17.31
CA ILE A 115 2.40 -12.24 16.57
C ILE A 115 3.02 -13.58 17.02
N ALA A 116 4.35 -13.67 17.08
CA ALA A 116 5.05 -14.88 17.52
C ALA A 116 4.60 -15.30 18.93
N LYS A 117 4.57 -14.36 19.88
CA LYS A 117 4.10 -14.61 21.24
C LYS A 117 2.64 -15.10 21.28
N GLN A 118 1.75 -14.52 20.47
CA GLN A 118 0.35 -14.95 20.37
C GLN A 118 0.19 -16.32 19.69
N MET A 119 1.19 -16.76 18.93
CA MET A 119 1.24 -18.10 18.33
C MET A 119 1.90 -19.15 19.24
N GLY A 120 2.46 -18.74 20.39
CA GLY A 120 3.19 -19.65 21.29
C GLY A 120 4.58 -20.03 20.79
N LEU A 121 5.18 -19.21 19.92
CA LEU A 121 6.55 -19.35 19.40
C LEU A 121 7.55 -18.49 20.18
#